data_AF-A0A2N1UNZ3-F1
#
_entry.id   AF-A0A2N1UNZ3-F1
#
_cell.length_a   1.000
_cell.length_b   1.000
_cell.length_c   1.000
_cell.angle_alpha   90.00
_cell.angle_beta   90.00
_cell.angle_gamma   90.00
#
_symmetry.space_group_name_H-M   'P 1'
#
loop_
_entity.id
_entity.type
_entity.pdbx_description
1 polymer ?
#
loop_
_entity_poly.entity_id
_entity_poly.type
_entity_poly.pdbx_seq_one_letter_code
_entity_poly.pdbx_strand_id
1 'polypeptide(L)'
;MIKYIQIGLVILKIDIKKESKVINNILKSFKIVPVEKSDGVIIFKRAKEKSIIINVKSRSVVVAGPALDNCSDHLLPIMIMQIIFRFADFLSVDKPQLLLHASTAIWCESKAILFGDDGTNVGKTTASIELGLKSNEYVSDEFSVYDVASNAILDFSTLSIHIRDEYLVDLNNRGILINSNPKCRGLYSLGDFGIKSSLEAQLSMIVYPRFSLKAEPKVVRLSENKARANLDILAFSHMAKFLYPKYDRASWIKRTDSTEIFNIEKDCKRLALSRRACTDQILQKVSSYFITFQTPSQIVELVKHAVAVEQKRVINHLSASAVVYFKNKEGAKILLIKKTNGRIFLPKGHVNYGEKSSDAALREVKEEAGLKSGIVKGKIGEYSYTFTPEYGFATHNKTVSTYLIEGKKIKLKALIAEGFIDAFLVSPNEAIKLCSFEDEKKMIAKIFK
;
A
#
# COMPACT_ATOMS: atom_id res chain seq x y z
N MET A 1 25.74 15.54 -14.71
CA MET A 1 25.68 15.18 -13.27
C MET A 1 24.88 13.89 -13.14
N ILE A 2 25.36 12.93 -12.33
CA ILE A 2 24.68 11.65 -12.08
C ILE A 2 24.20 11.63 -10.64
N LYS A 3 22.94 11.22 -10.42
CA LYS A 3 22.37 10.95 -9.10
C LYS A 3 21.66 9.60 -9.11
N TYR A 4 21.55 8.96 -7.95
CA TYR A 4 20.77 7.74 -7.75
C TYR A 4 19.69 8.03 -6.73
N ILE A 5 18.43 7.85 -7.15
CA ILE A 5 17.26 8.12 -6.31
C ILE A 5 16.50 6.83 -6.05
N GLN A 6 15.96 6.70 -4.84
CA GLN A 6 15.13 5.57 -4.43
C GLN A 6 13.64 5.96 -4.45
N ILE A 7 12.81 5.13 -5.10
CA ILE A 7 11.35 5.20 -5.11
C ILE A 7 10.82 3.83 -4.71
N GLY A 8 10.49 3.66 -3.43
CA GLY A 8 10.21 2.35 -2.85
C GLY A 8 11.38 1.38 -3.05
N LEU A 9 11.10 0.27 -3.73
CA LEU A 9 12.02 -0.80 -4.10
C LEU A 9 12.75 -0.56 -5.42
N VAL A 10 12.55 0.60 -6.08
CA VAL A 10 13.21 0.95 -7.35
C VAL A 10 14.31 1.98 -7.13
N ILE A 11 15.49 1.71 -7.67
CA ILE A 11 16.62 2.64 -7.73
C ILE A 11 16.80 3.12 -9.17
N LEU A 12 16.61 4.42 -9.39
CA LEU A 12 16.80 5.07 -10.69
C LEU A 12 18.14 5.81 -10.75
N LYS A 13 18.89 5.57 -11.81
CA LYS A 13 20.02 6.43 -12.19
C LYS A 13 19.49 7.62 -12.99
N ILE A 14 19.73 8.83 -12.51
CA ILE A 14 19.35 10.08 -13.17
C ILE A 14 20.61 10.73 -13.75
N ASP A 15 20.69 10.82 -15.07
CA ASP A 15 21.82 11.39 -15.82
C ASP A 15 21.41 12.71 -16.48
N ILE A 16 21.85 13.82 -15.88
CA ILE A 16 21.57 15.17 -16.33
C ILE A 16 22.75 15.64 -17.18
N LYS A 17 22.60 15.64 -18.51
CA LYS A 17 23.68 16.00 -19.45
C LYS A 17 24.03 17.49 -19.47
N LYS A 18 23.12 18.34 -18.99
CA LYS A 18 23.34 19.78 -18.80
C LYS A 18 22.66 20.22 -17.52
N GLU A 19 23.36 20.99 -16.69
CA GLU A 19 22.81 21.46 -15.41
C GLU A 19 21.41 22.06 -15.56
N SER A 20 20.52 21.68 -14.64
CA SER A 20 19.16 22.20 -14.53
C SER A 20 18.81 22.38 -13.05
N LYS A 21 18.52 23.62 -12.67
CA LYS A 21 17.99 23.99 -11.36
C LYS A 21 16.64 23.33 -11.07
N VAL A 22 15.73 23.27 -12.05
CA VAL A 22 14.41 22.65 -11.92
C VAL A 22 14.54 21.16 -11.57
N ILE A 23 15.28 20.39 -12.37
CA ILE A 23 15.50 18.97 -12.09
C ILE A 23 16.23 18.79 -10.76
N ASN A 24 17.26 19.60 -10.49
CA ASN A 24 17.99 19.52 -9.22
C ASN A 24 17.12 19.78 -7.99
N ASN A 25 16.16 20.69 -8.08
CA ASN A 25 15.21 20.94 -7.01
C ASN A 25 14.25 19.77 -6.81
N ILE A 26 13.71 19.19 -7.89
CA ILE A 26 12.88 17.98 -7.82
C ILE A 26 13.65 16.82 -7.17
N LEU A 27 14.93 16.64 -7.53
CA LEU A 27 15.74 15.56 -6.97
C LEU A 27 16.08 15.72 -5.47
N LYS A 28 15.85 16.90 -4.87
CA LYS A 28 15.94 17.05 -3.40
C LYS A 28 14.83 16.32 -2.67
N SER A 29 13.72 16.04 -3.37
CA SER A 29 12.56 15.40 -2.78
C SER A 29 12.67 13.88 -2.69
N PHE A 30 13.77 13.31 -3.17
CA PHE A 30 14.02 11.88 -3.17
C PHE A 30 15.20 11.53 -2.28
N LYS A 31 15.12 10.36 -1.63
CA LYS A 31 16.25 9.78 -0.93
C LYS A 31 17.37 9.46 -1.93
N ILE A 32 18.52 10.11 -1.74
CA ILE A 32 19.73 9.82 -2.51
C ILE A 32 20.43 8.61 -1.89
N VAL A 33 20.76 7.62 -2.70
CA VAL A 33 21.48 6.43 -2.27
C VAL A 33 22.95 6.47 -2.75
N PRO A 34 23.93 6.14 -1.89
CA PRO A 34 25.31 5.94 -2.34
C PRO A 34 25.32 4.73 -3.28
N VAL A 35 26.01 4.85 -4.42
CA VAL A 35 25.80 4.02 -5.61
C VAL A 35 26.01 2.51 -5.38
N GLU A 36 24.95 1.74 -5.63
CA GLU A 36 24.94 0.33 -6.03
C GLU A 36 23.92 0.17 -7.18
N LYS A 37 24.04 -0.90 -7.99
CA LYS A 37 23.25 -1.26 -9.19
C LYS A 37 21.85 -0.58 -9.32
N SER A 38 21.61 0.15 -10.41
CA SER A 38 20.29 0.74 -10.73
C SER A 38 19.37 -0.22 -11.48
N ASP A 39 18.07 -0.10 -11.28
CA ASP A 39 17.04 -0.82 -12.05
C ASP A 39 16.78 -0.23 -13.44
N GLY A 40 17.10 1.05 -13.62
CA GLY A 40 16.93 1.75 -14.87
C GLY A 40 17.51 3.16 -14.85
N VAL A 41 17.57 3.77 -16.04
CA VAL A 41 18.25 5.06 -16.25
C VAL A 41 17.31 6.08 -16.89
N ILE A 42 17.24 7.29 -16.34
CA ILE A 42 16.63 8.45 -17.00
C ILE A 42 17.74 9.40 -17.42
N ILE A 43 17.76 9.77 -18.70
CA ILE A 43 18.73 10.71 -19.27
C ILE A 43 17.99 11.99 -19.67
N PHE A 44 18.33 13.10 -19.02
CA PHE A 44 17.83 14.42 -19.37
C PHE A 44 18.87 15.15 -20.25
N LYS A 45 18.47 15.56 -21.46
CA LYS A 45 19.36 16.28 -22.38
C LYS A 45 18.68 17.44 -23.09
N ARG A 46 19.42 18.51 -23.38
CA ARG A 46 18.89 19.62 -24.18
C ARG A 46 18.71 19.17 -25.63
N ALA A 47 17.60 19.56 -26.25
CA ALA A 47 17.34 19.37 -27.68
C ALA A 47 16.51 20.54 -28.23
N LYS A 48 16.40 20.67 -29.55
CA LYS A 48 15.54 21.69 -30.17
C LYS A 48 14.05 21.39 -29.92
N GLU A 49 13.69 20.11 -29.99
CA GLU A 49 12.31 19.63 -29.83
C GLU A 49 12.14 18.84 -28.54
N LYS A 50 10.90 18.81 -28.01
CA LYS A 50 10.55 17.98 -26.86
C LYS A 50 10.35 16.52 -27.32
N SER A 51 11.04 15.58 -26.71
CA SER A 51 10.89 14.14 -27.01
C SER A 51 11.07 13.27 -25.78
N ILE A 52 10.35 12.14 -25.73
CA ILE A 52 10.62 11.04 -24.80
C ILE A 52 10.90 9.79 -25.63
N ILE A 53 12.03 9.14 -25.37
CA ILE A 53 12.40 7.88 -26.03
C ILE A 53 12.56 6.82 -24.94
N ILE A 54 11.72 5.79 -25.00
CA ILE A 54 11.72 4.67 -24.06
C ILE A 54 12.45 3.50 -24.72
N ASN A 55 13.49 2.99 -24.08
CA ASN A 55 14.16 1.75 -24.46
C ASN A 55 13.95 0.70 -23.37
N VAL A 56 13.07 -0.26 -23.67
CA VAL A 56 12.70 -1.33 -22.73
C VAL A 56 13.88 -2.28 -22.51
N LYS A 57 14.67 -2.59 -23.55
CA LYS A 57 15.80 -3.53 -23.46
C LYS A 57 16.90 -3.01 -22.53
N SER A 58 17.27 -1.75 -22.68
CA SER A 58 18.28 -1.11 -21.81
C SER A 58 17.69 -0.53 -20.53
N ARG A 59 16.38 -0.73 -20.27
CA ARG A 59 15.65 -0.14 -19.13
C ARG A 59 16.00 1.34 -18.98
N SER A 60 15.83 2.12 -20.04
CA SER A 60 16.19 3.55 -20.03
C SER A 60 15.17 4.46 -20.71
N VAL A 61 15.06 5.68 -20.23
CA VAL A 61 14.26 6.76 -20.83
C VAL A 61 15.15 7.95 -21.12
N VAL A 62 15.04 8.50 -22.34
CA VAL A 62 15.68 9.76 -22.70
C VAL A 62 14.61 10.83 -22.80
N VAL A 63 14.72 11.86 -21.95
CA VAL A 63 13.86 13.05 -21.97
C VAL A 63 14.67 14.19 -22.55
N ALA A 64 14.21 14.73 -23.68
CA ALA A 64 14.87 15.84 -24.34
C ALA A 64 13.93 17.02 -24.58
N GLY A 65 14.47 18.24 -24.59
CA GLY A 65 13.72 19.46 -24.88
C GLY A 65 14.55 20.74 -24.77
N PRO A 66 14.04 21.88 -25.31
CA PRO A 66 14.77 23.15 -25.32
C PRO A 66 14.78 23.84 -23.96
N ALA A 67 13.83 23.51 -23.09
CA ALA A 67 13.45 24.24 -21.88
C ALA A 67 13.41 23.35 -20.62
N LEU A 68 14.41 22.47 -20.44
CA LEU A 68 14.50 21.62 -19.22
C LEU A 68 14.68 22.42 -17.92
N ASP A 69 15.05 23.69 -18.02
CA ASP A 69 15.30 24.57 -16.87
C ASP A 69 14.47 25.86 -16.89
N ASN A 70 13.35 25.86 -17.61
CA ASN A 70 12.48 27.03 -17.68
C ASN A 70 11.67 27.19 -16.39
N CYS A 71 12.20 27.95 -15.42
CA CYS A 71 11.53 28.23 -14.15
C CYS A 71 10.21 29.02 -14.28
N SER A 72 9.91 29.61 -15.45
CA SER A 72 8.61 30.28 -15.68
C SER A 72 7.48 29.31 -16.03
N ASP A 73 7.81 28.08 -16.42
CA ASP A 73 6.83 27.03 -16.71
C ASP A 73 6.51 26.25 -15.43
N HIS A 74 5.40 26.60 -14.79
CA HIS A 74 4.95 25.99 -13.53
C HIS A 74 4.52 24.52 -13.69
N LEU A 75 4.22 24.06 -14.91
CA LEU A 75 3.87 22.66 -15.16
C LEU A 75 5.10 21.77 -15.37
N LEU A 76 6.22 22.36 -15.80
CA LEU A 76 7.46 21.62 -16.07
C LEU A 76 7.90 20.70 -14.91
N PRO A 77 7.88 21.13 -13.62
CA PRO A 77 8.21 20.24 -12.51
C PRO A 77 7.27 19.04 -12.40
N ILE A 78 5.96 19.26 -12.56
CA ILE A 78 4.93 18.21 -12.52
C ILE A 78 5.19 17.17 -13.63
N MET A 79 5.48 17.65 -14.84
CA MET A 79 5.72 16.80 -16.00
C MET A 79 6.99 15.95 -15.82
N ILE A 80 8.07 16.52 -15.27
CA ILE A 80 9.31 15.79 -14.95
C ILE A 80 9.02 14.72 -13.89
N MET A 81 8.27 15.07 -12.84
CA MET A 81 7.90 14.16 -11.76
C MET A 81 7.06 12.99 -12.27
N GLN A 82 6.07 13.25 -13.12
CA GLN A 82 5.26 12.22 -13.79
C GLN A 82 6.14 11.24 -14.58
N ILE A 83 7.14 11.72 -15.33
CA ILE A 83 8.06 10.84 -16.06
C ILE A 83 8.86 9.96 -15.10
N ILE A 84 9.41 10.55 -14.03
CA ILE A 84 10.23 9.84 -13.04
C ILE A 84 9.41 8.72 -12.37
N PHE A 85 8.24 9.06 -11.81
CA PHE A 85 7.41 8.09 -11.10
C PHE A 85 6.83 7.02 -12.01
N ARG A 86 6.33 7.40 -13.19
CA ARG A 86 5.77 6.43 -14.14
C ARG A 86 6.82 5.47 -14.69
N PHE A 87 8.05 5.94 -14.90
CA PHE A 87 9.12 5.05 -15.28
C PHE A 87 9.54 4.13 -14.12
N ALA A 88 9.56 4.63 -12.89
CA ALA A 88 9.77 3.77 -11.72
C ALA A 88 8.67 2.70 -11.59
N ASP A 89 7.41 3.06 -11.81
CA ASP A 89 6.26 2.15 -11.83
C ASP A 89 6.44 1.04 -12.87
N PHE A 90 6.78 1.42 -14.12
CA PHE A 90 7.08 0.46 -15.19
C PHE A 90 8.19 -0.52 -14.82
N LEU A 91 9.25 -0.06 -14.14
CA LEU A 91 10.34 -0.91 -13.68
C LEU A 91 10.01 -1.78 -12.46
N SER A 92 8.89 -1.50 -11.78
CA SER A 92 8.46 -2.20 -10.57
C SER A 92 7.50 -3.37 -10.84
N VAL A 93 7.26 -3.69 -12.11
CA VAL A 93 6.32 -4.75 -12.56
C VAL A 93 6.66 -6.14 -12.00
N ASP A 94 7.91 -6.39 -11.64
CA ASP A 94 8.40 -7.62 -11.02
C ASP A 94 8.60 -7.51 -9.49
N LYS A 95 8.27 -6.36 -8.90
CA LYS A 95 8.46 -6.07 -7.47
C LYS A 95 7.13 -6.05 -6.71
N PRO A 96 7.11 -6.42 -5.41
CA PRO A 96 5.90 -6.43 -4.58
C PRO A 96 5.47 -5.02 -4.11
N GLN A 97 5.48 -4.03 -5.02
CA GLN A 97 5.04 -2.67 -4.77
C GLN A 97 4.12 -2.20 -5.90
N LEU A 98 3.18 -1.29 -5.64
CA LEU A 98 2.35 -0.63 -6.66
C LEU A 98 2.51 0.89 -6.56
N LEU A 99 2.50 1.60 -7.70
CA LEU A 99 2.32 3.04 -7.69
C LEU A 99 0.85 3.38 -7.90
N LEU A 100 0.17 3.80 -6.84
CA LEU A 100 -1.24 4.17 -6.89
C LEU A 100 -1.40 5.64 -7.30
N HIS A 101 -2.27 5.90 -8.28
CA HIS A 101 -2.62 7.26 -8.70
C HIS A 101 -3.60 7.88 -7.70
N ALA A 102 -3.05 8.37 -6.60
CA ALA A 102 -3.80 8.74 -5.43
C ALA A 102 -3.12 9.84 -4.62
N SER A 103 -3.92 10.46 -3.75
CA SER A 103 -3.44 11.32 -2.67
C SER A 103 -3.81 10.67 -1.34
N THR A 104 -2.88 10.61 -0.39
CA THR A 104 -3.02 9.86 0.86
C THR A 104 -2.76 10.75 2.06
N ALA A 105 -3.68 10.70 3.03
CA ALA A 105 -3.59 11.44 4.27
C ALA A 105 -3.87 10.54 5.48
N ILE A 106 -3.31 10.92 6.63
CA ILE A 106 -3.54 10.21 7.88
C ILE A 106 -4.95 10.51 8.39
N TRP A 107 -5.68 9.47 8.80
CA TRP A 107 -6.95 9.62 9.49
C TRP A 107 -6.76 9.71 11.02
N CYS A 108 -6.03 8.74 11.58
CA CYS A 108 -5.64 8.67 12.98
C CYS A 108 -4.49 7.68 13.17
N GLU A 109 -3.58 7.97 14.10
CA GLU A 109 -2.40 7.13 14.38
C GLU A 109 -1.65 6.82 13.06
N SER A 110 -1.50 5.54 12.70
CA SER A 110 -0.91 5.11 11.43
C SER A 110 -1.93 4.79 10.34
N LYS A 111 -3.24 4.91 10.59
CA LYS A 111 -4.29 4.56 9.62
C LYS A 111 -4.46 5.66 8.59
N ALA A 112 -4.21 5.33 7.34
CA ALA A 112 -4.35 6.25 6.20
C ALA A 112 -5.63 5.99 5.38
N ILE A 113 -6.16 7.08 4.84
CA ILE A 113 -7.20 7.08 3.82
C ILE A 113 -6.54 7.50 2.52
N LEU A 114 -6.70 6.65 1.51
CA LEU A 114 -6.19 6.90 0.17
C LEU A 114 -7.34 7.42 -0.70
N PHE A 115 -7.17 8.59 -1.28
CA PHE A 115 -8.11 9.22 -2.21
C PHE A 115 -7.66 8.91 -3.65
N GLY A 116 -8.31 7.92 -4.25
CA GLY A 116 -7.89 7.30 -5.50
C GLY A 116 -8.53 7.88 -6.76
N ASP A 117 -7.83 7.74 -7.88
CA ASP A 117 -8.35 8.02 -9.22
C ASP A 117 -9.05 6.81 -9.83
N ASP A 118 -10.23 7.03 -10.40
CA ASP A 118 -10.97 6.03 -11.15
C ASP A 118 -11.17 6.42 -12.63
N GLY A 119 -10.36 7.35 -13.14
CA GLY A 119 -10.46 7.86 -14.50
C GLY A 119 -11.55 8.93 -14.71
N THR A 120 -12.37 9.19 -13.70
CA THR A 120 -13.46 10.19 -13.76
C THR A 120 -13.45 11.18 -12.58
N ASN A 121 -12.49 11.03 -11.66
CA ASN A 121 -12.47 11.78 -10.40
C ASN A 121 -11.94 13.20 -10.52
N VAL A 122 -12.58 14.07 -9.72
CA VAL A 122 -12.16 15.44 -9.45
C VAL A 122 -12.11 15.58 -7.93
N GLY A 123 -11.02 16.13 -7.40
CA GLY A 123 -10.91 16.45 -5.96
C GLY A 123 -10.17 15.44 -5.08
N LYS A 124 -9.28 14.59 -5.62
CA LYS A 124 -8.41 13.70 -4.82
C LYS A 124 -7.53 14.48 -3.84
N THR A 125 -6.69 15.36 -4.38
CA THR A 125 -5.80 16.25 -3.63
C THR A 125 -6.57 17.15 -2.67
N THR A 126 -7.72 17.68 -3.11
CA THR A 126 -8.62 18.46 -2.26
C THR A 126 -9.09 17.65 -1.05
N ALA A 127 -9.65 16.46 -1.28
CA ALA A 127 -10.17 15.63 -0.22
C ALA A 127 -9.07 15.12 0.75
N SER A 128 -7.89 14.78 0.23
CA SER A 128 -6.76 14.39 1.08
C SER A 128 -6.25 15.55 1.93
N ILE A 129 -6.21 16.78 1.41
CA ILE A 129 -5.79 17.96 2.20
C ILE A 129 -6.76 18.22 3.35
N GLU A 130 -8.07 18.19 3.11
CA GLU A 130 -9.06 18.37 4.18
C GLU A 130 -8.86 17.36 5.31
N LEU A 131 -8.53 16.12 4.96
CA LEU A 131 -8.22 15.10 5.94
C LEU A 131 -6.88 15.37 6.67
N GLY A 132 -5.86 15.79 5.92
CA GLY A 132 -4.53 16.13 6.44
C GLY A 132 -4.55 17.35 7.37
N LEU A 133 -5.39 18.35 7.11
CA LEU A 133 -5.61 19.49 8.00
C LEU A 133 -6.18 19.05 9.35
N LYS A 134 -7.07 18.06 9.35
CA LYS A 134 -7.66 17.50 10.57
C LYS A 134 -6.67 16.66 11.38
N SER A 135 -5.83 15.86 10.72
CA SER A 135 -4.86 15.00 11.41
C SER A 135 -3.52 15.68 11.69
N ASN A 136 -3.26 16.83 11.05
CA ASN A 136 -1.96 17.49 11.01
C ASN A 136 -0.86 16.63 10.34
N GLU A 137 -1.24 15.60 9.59
CA GLU A 137 -0.33 14.66 8.94
C GLU A 137 -0.78 14.27 7.53
N TYR A 138 0.19 14.18 6.62
CA TYR A 138 -0.01 13.84 5.22
C TYR A 138 1.06 12.87 4.73
N VAL A 139 0.73 12.03 3.74
CA VAL A 139 1.63 10.97 3.26
C VAL A 139 2.11 11.25 1.84
N SER A 140 1.19 11.43 0.88
CA SER A 140 1.60 11.64 -0.51
C SER A 140 0.50 12.30 -1.33
N ASP A 141 0.89 12.99 -2.39
CA ASP A 141 -0.01 13.55 -3.39
C ASP A 141 0.34 13.01 -4.77
N GLU A 142 -0.67 12.70 -5.59
CA GLU A 142 -0.61 12.14 -6.96
C GLU A 142 0.05 10.75 -7.10
N PHE A 143 1.05 10.44 -6.28
CA PHE A 143 1.94 9.28 -6.36
C PHE A 143 2.06 8.58 -5.00
N SER A 144 1.15 7.67 -4.69
CA SER A 144 1.23 6.85 -3.47
C SER A 144 1.89 5.50 -3.77
N VAL A 145 3.14 5.33 -3.35
CA VAL A 145 3.83 4.03 -3.47
C VAL A 145 3.36 3.11 -2.35
N TYR A 146 2.75 1.98 -2.73
CA TYR A 146 2.18 0.99 -1.83
C TYR A 146 3.05 -0.27 -1.78
N ASP A 147 3.48 -0.68 -0.59
CA ASP A 147 4.12 -1.97 -0.34
C ASP A 147 3.06 -3.04 -0.06
N VAL A 148 3.04 -4.09 -0.88
CA VAL A 148 2.00 -5.12 -0.82
C VAL A 148 2.12 -5.98 0.44
N ALA A 149 3.35 -6.25 0.89
CA ALA A 149 3.60 -7.13 2.02
C ALA A 149 3.26 -6.44 3.34
N SER A 150 3.78 -5.23 3.57
CA SER A 150 3.56 -4.48 4.81
C SER A 150 2.25 -3.69 4.84
N ASN A 151 1.53 -3.60 3.71
CA ASN A 151 0.35 -2.75 3.55
C ASN A 151 0.61 -1.25 3.78
N ALA A 152 1.87 -0.85 3.64
CA ALA A 152 2.31 0.51 3.88
C ALA A 152 2.20 1.38 2.63
N ILE A 153 1.94 2.67 2.84
CA ILE A 153 2.10 3.73 1.85
C ILE A 153 3.29 4.58 2.25
N LEU A 154 4.19 4.80 1.29
CA LEU A 154 5.41 5.57 1.49
C LEU A 154 5.19 7.07 1.26
N ASP A 155 5.91 7.85 2.06
CA ASP A 155 5.92 9.30 2.02
C ASP A 155 6.81 9.86 0.91
N PHE A 156 6.37 11.00 0.36
CA PHE A 156 7.21 11.88 -0.45
C PHE A 156 6.95 13.35 -0.08
N SER A 157 7.11 13.66 1.20
CA SER A 157 6.85 14.92 1.91
C SER A 157 7.28 16.23 1.26
N THR A 158 8.27 16.14 0.41
CA THR A 158 8.95 17.27 -0.25
C THR A 158 8.50 17.43 -1.69
N LEU A 159 7.59 16.58 -2.18
CA LEU A 159 6.92 16.82 -3.46
C LEU A 159 5.94 17.98 -3.32
N SER A 160 5.93 18.83 -4.34
CA SER A 160 4.96 19.90 -4.43
C SER A 160 3.57 19.31 -4.69
N ILE A 161 2.60 19.83 -3.94
CA ILE A 161 1.18 19.53 -4.08
C ILE A 161 0.60 20.49 -5.12
N HIS A 162 -0.08 19.93 -6.12
CA HIS A 162 -0.70 20.73 -7.16
C HIS A 162 -2.17 21.00 -6.85
N ILE A 163 -2.49 22.28 -6.63
CA ILE A 163 -3.83 22.79 -6.36
C ILE A 163 -4.35 23.57 -7.55
N ARG A 164 -5.56 23.23 -7.98
CA ARG A 164 -6.27 23.96 -9.03
C ARG A 164 -6.83 25.28 -8.48
N ASP A 165 -6.87 26.30 -9.32
CA ASP A 165 -7.29 27.67 -8.96
C ASP A 165 -8.65 27.72 -8.26
N GLU A 166 -9.61 26.90 -8.70
CA GLU A 166 -10.96 26.83 -8.10
C GLU A 166 -10.91 26.46 -6.61
N TYR A 167 -10.03 25.54 -6.22
CA TYR A 167 -9.87 25.13 -4.83
C TYR A 167 -8.97 26.09 -4.05
N LEU A 168 -8.03 26.75 -4.74
CA LEU A 168 -7.19 27.77 -4.14
C LEU A 168 -8.02 28.95 -3.58
N VAL A 169 -9.07 29.36 -4.28
CA VAL A 169 -9.99 30.40 -3.80
C VAL A 169 -10.67 30.00 -2.49
N ASP A 170 -11.18 28.76 -2.39
CA ASP A 170 -11.80 28.24 -1.17
C ASP A 170 -10.83 28.23 0.02
N LEU A 171 -9.62 27.71 -0.18
CA LEU A 171 -8.59 27.65 0.85
C LEU A 171 -8.17 29.02 1.37
N ASN A 172 -8.03 30.01 0.47
CA ASN A 172 -7.71 31.39 0.84
C ASN A 172 -8.84 32.03 1.65
N ASN A 173 -10.10 31.86 1.20
CA ASN A 173 -11.26 32.41 1.90
C ASN A 173 -11.40 31.84 3.32
N ARG A 174 -10.96 30.60 3.53
CA ARG A 174 -10.95 29.93 4.83
C ARG A 174 -9.70 30.23 5.68
N GLY A 175 -8.75 31.01 5.17
CA GLY A 175 -7.51 31.36 5.87
C GLY A 175 -6.58 30.16 6.13
N ILE A 176 -6.65 29.11 5.32
CA ILE A 176 -5.88 27.88 5.52
C ILE A 176 -4.42 28.02 5.05
N LEU A 177 -4.19 28.83 4.02
CA LEU A 177 -2.84 29.02 3.48
C LEU A 177 -2.03 29.95 4.38
N ILE A 178 -0.97 29.41 4.97
CA ILE A 178 -0.10 30.10 5.94
C ILE A 178 0.83 31.09 5.23
N ASN A 179 1.22 30.80 3.98
CA ASN A 179 2.15 31.65 3.23
C ASN A 179 1.76 31.69 1.74
N SER A 180 0.98 32.70 1.36
CA SER A 180 0.56 32.89 -0.04
C SER A 180 1.67 33.54 -0.87
N ASN A 181 2.79 32.83 -1.11
CA ASN A 181 3.83 33.36 -2.00
C ASN A 181 3.39 33.20 -3.47
N PRO A 182 3.08 34.28 -4.22
CA PRO A 182 2.42 34.20 -5.53
C PRO A 182 3.33 33.72 -6.68
N LYS A 183 4.55 33.26 -6.38
CA LYS A 183 5.57 32.94 -7.40
C LYS A 183 5.40 31.57 -8.08
N CYS A 184 4.60 30.67 -7.53
CA CYS A 184 4.25 29.40 -8.20
C CYS A 184 2.73 29.22 -8.20
N ARG A 185 2.05 29.58 -9.29
CA ARG A 185 0.60 29.33 -9.43
C ARG A 185 0.33 27.83 -9.29
N GLY A 186 -0.38 27.45 -8.24
CA GLY A 186 -0.88 26.09 -8.04
C GLY A 186 0.07 25.08 -7.40
N LEU A 187 1.35 25.40 -7.12
CA LEU A 187 2.28 24.46 -6.48
C LEU A 187 2.61 24.86 -5.04
N TYR A 188 2.33 23.97 -4.09
CA TYR A 188 2.46 24.20 -2.66
C TYR A 188 3.29 23.11 -1.98
N SER A 189 3.91 23.44 -0.86
CA SER A 189 4.51 22.49 0.07
C SER A 189 3.54 22.16 1.19
N LEU A 190 3.78 21.06 1.91
CA LEU A 190 2.98 20.74 3.12
C LEU A 190 3.01 21.87 4.16
N GLY A 191 4.14 22.57 4.27
CA GLY A 191 4.32 23.71 5.17
C GLY A 191 3.39 24.89 4.86
N ASP A 192 2.97 25.08 3.61
CA ASP A 192 2.04 26.14 3.22
C ASP A 192 0.62 25.90 3.80
N PHE A 193 0.30 24.66 4.16
CA PHE A 193 -0.94 24.25 4.83
C PHE A 193 -0.76 24.04 6.34
N GLY A 194 0.47 24.16 6.86
CA GLY A 194 0.79 23.83 8.25
C GLY A 194 0.75 22.34 8.58
N ILE A 195 0.78 21.47 7.57
CA ILE A 195 0.67 20.02 7.73
C ILE A 195 2.06 19.40 7.81
N LYS A 196 2.22 18.35 8.61
CA LYS A 196 3.47 17.58 8.70
C LYS A 196 3.42 16.37 7.78
N SER A 197 4.59 15.90 7.36
CA SER A 197 4.68 14.64 6.64
C SER A 197 4.79 13.45 7.58
N SER A 198 4.20 12.33 7.17
CA SER A 198 4.25 11.06 7.87
C SER A 198 5.00 10.05 7.02
N LEU A 199 6.13 9.51 7.51
CA LEU A 199 7.09 8.71 6.73
C LEU A 199 6.50 7.43 6.13
N GLU A 200 5.55 6.82 6.85
CA GLU A 200 4.90 5.58 6.46
C GLU A 200 3.52 5.49 7.11
N ALA A 201 2.53 4.98 6.38
CA ALA A 201 1.17 4.79 6.91
C ALA A 201 0.51 3.51 6.42
N GLN A 202 -0.37 2.93 7.24
CA GLN A 202 -1.12 1.72 6.93
C GLN A 202 -2.39 2.06 6.14
N LEU A 203 -2.46 1.58 4.90
CA LEU A 203 -3.65 1.76 4.07
C LEU A 203 -4.85 1.13 4.78
N SER A 204 -5.88 1.94 5.08
CA SER A 204 -7.04 1.48 5.86
C SER A 204 -8.37 1.62 5.14
N MET A 205 -8.46 2.50 4.14
CA MET A 205 -9.63 2.64 3.28
C MET A 205 -9.23 3.30 1.97
N ILE A 206 -9.88 2.91 0.88
CA ILE A 206 -9.78 3.61 -0.41
C ILE A 206 -11.07 4.40 -0.62
N VAL A 207 -10.93 5.69 -0.87
CA VAL A 207 -12.03 6.59 -1.21
C VAL A 207 -11.84 7.08 -2.64
N TYR A 208 -12.89 7.00 -3.43
CA TYR A 208 -12.99 7.57 -4.77
C TYR A 208 -13.87 8.82 -4.66
N PRO A 209 -13.27 10.02 -4.55
CA PRO A 209 -13.99 11.26 -4.28
C PRO A 209 -14.75 11.77 -5.51
N ARG A 210 -16.02 12.15 -5.32
CA ARG A 210 -16.93 12.65 -6.35
C ARG A 210 -17.39 14.06 -6.01
N PHE A 211 -16.70 15.06 -6.54
CA PHE A 211 -17.18 16.44 -6.45
C PHE A 211 -18.44 16.63 -7.31
N SER A 212 -19.52 17.13 -6.73
CA SER A 212 -20.74 17.47 -7.45
C SER A 212 -21.54 18.52 -6.69
N LEU A 213 -21.78 19.68 -7.32
CA LEU A 213 -22.66 20.71 -6.74
C LEU A 213 -24.14 20.31 -6.75
N LYS A 214 -24.54 19.41 -7.67
CA LYS A 214 -25.96 19.03 -7.87
C LYS A 214 -26.39 17.82 -7.04
N ALA A 215 -25.47 16.89 -6.78
CA ALA A 215 -25.78 15.66 -6.07
C ALA A 215 -25.63 15.88 -4.56
N GLU A 216 -26.56 15.29 -3.79
CA GLU A 216 -26.45 15.32 -2.33
C GLU A 216 -25.20 14.57 -1.86
N PRO A 217 -24.55 15.02 -0.77
CA PRO A 217 -23.43 14.33 -0.16
C PRO A 217 -23.79 12.90 0.22
N LYS A 218 -22.95 11.93 -0.15
CA LYS A 218 -23.27 10.51 0.01
C LYS A 218 -22.02 9.67 0.20
N VAL A 219 -22.13 8.66 1.06
CA VAL A 219 -21.10 7.63 1.28
C VAL A 219 -21.64 6.30 0.78
N VAL A 220 -20.95 5.68 -0.19
CA VAL A 220 -21.37 4.41 -0.79
C VAL A 220 -20.21 3.43 -0.78
N ARG A 221 -20.33 2.36 0.01
CA ARG A 221 -19.37 1.25 -0.04
C ARG A 221 -19.48 0.51 -1.38
N LEU A 222 -18.35 0.24 -2.02
CA LEU A 222 -18.34 -0.47 -3.30
C LEU A 222 -18.54 -1.97 -3.12
N SER A 223 -19.26 -2.59 -4.04
CA SER A 223 -19.25 -4.05 -4.21
C SER A 223 -17.87 -4.51 -4.69
N GLU A 224 -17.53 -5.78 -4.48
CA GLU A 224 -16.22 -6.33 -4.84
C GLU A 224 -15.88 -6.09 -6.33
N ASN A 225 -16.84 -6.32 -7.23
CA ASN A 225 -16.66 -6.08 -8.67
C ASN A 225 -16.35 -4.61 -8.99
N LYS A 226 -17.03 -3.67 -8.32
CA LYS A 226 -16.77 -2.23 -8.50
C LYS A 226 -15.44 -1.84 -7.88
N ALA A 227 -15.14 -2.30 -6.66
CA ALA A 227 -13.88 -2.03 -5.99
C ALA A 227 -12.69 -2.49 -6.85
N ARG A 228 -12.77 -3.69 -7.44
CA ARG A 228 -11.78 -4.21 -8.38
C ARG A 228 -11.62 -3.34 -9.63
N ALA A 229 -12.71 -3.02 -10.32
CA ALA A 229 -12.64 -2.23 -11.54
C ALA A 229 -12.01 -0.84 -11.30
N ASN A 230 -12.32 -0.20 -10.17
CA ASN A 230 -11.71 1.08 -9.80
C ASN A 230 -10.25 0.91 -9.35
N LEU A 231 -9.92 -0.17 -8.63
CA LEU A 231 -8.55 -0.47 -8.21
C LEU A 231 -7.62 -0.71 -9.41
N ASP A 232 -8.11 -1.37 -10.46
CA ASP A 232 -7.33 -1.55 -11.69
C ASP A 232 -6.94 -0.19 -12.30
N ILE A 233 -7.86 0.78 -12.30
CA ILE A 233 -7.56 2.14 -12.79
C ILE A 233 -6.60 2.86 -11.84
N LEU A 234 -6.86 2.78 -10.54
CA LEU A 234 -6.03 3.36 -9.49
C LEU A 234 -4.58 2.91 -9.57
N ALA A 235 -4.36 1.60 -9.74
CA ALA A 235 -3.04 0.98 -9.71
C ALA A 235 -2.28 1.05 -11.05
N PHE A 236 -2.99 1.17 -12.18
CA PHE A 236 -2.34 1.06 -13.50
C PHE A 236 -2.51 2.27 -14.41
N SER A 237 -3.21 3.33 -13.97
CA SER A 237 -3.36 4.54 -14.79
C SER A 237 -2.05 5.27 -15.03
N HIS A 238 -1.11 5.28 -14.08
CA HIS A 238 0.22 5.87 -14.28
C HIS A 238 1.03 5.11 -15.34
N MET A 239 1.14 3.79 -15.24
CA MET A 239 1.74 2.95 -16.28
C MET A 239 1.03 3.07 -17.63
N ALA A 240 -0.31 3.10 -17.66
CA ALA A 240 -1.07 3.27 -18.90
C ALA A 240 -0.76 4.62 -19.57
N LYS A 241 -0.72 5.72 -18.82
CA LYS A 241 -0.33 7.05 -19.33
C LYS A 241 1.11 7.10 -19.83
N PHE A 242 1.99 6.29 -19.24
CA PHE A 242 3.38 6.18 -19.69
C PHE A 242 3.52 5.46 -21.03
N LEU A 243 2.85 4.31 -21.18
CA LEU A 243 2.88 3.49 -22.39
C LEU A 243 2.05 4.10 -23.53
N TYR A 244 0.99 4.84 -23.17
CA TYR A 244 0.07 5.46 -24.09
C TYR A 244 -0.07 6.96 -23.76
N PRO A 245 0.86 7.81 -24.21
CA PRO A 245 0.88 9.25 -23.90
C PRO A 245 -0.40 10.00 -24.29
N LYS A 246 -1.25 9.43 -25.15
CA LYS A 246 -2.59 9.96 -25.46
C LYS A 246 -3.49 10.15 -24.23
N TYR A 247 -3.30 9.36 -23.17
CA TYR A 247 -4.07 9.48 -21.92
C TYR A 247 -3.57 10.61 -21.02
N ASP A 248 -2.38 11.16 -21.29
CA ASP A 248 -1.72 12.09 -20.40
C ASP A 248 -2.05 13.54 -20.79
N ARG A 249 -2.84 14.21 -19.94
CA ARG A 249 -3.26 15.60 -20.17
C ARG A 249 -2.11 16.59 -20.02
N ALA A 250 -1.20 16.32 -19.08
CA ALA A 250 0.02 17.10 -18.83
C ALA A 250 1.23 16.52 -19.58
N SER A 251 1.04 16.02 -20.81
CA SER A 251 2.11 15.29 -21.49
C SER A 251 3.32 16.17 -21.80
N TRP A 252 4.52 15.59 -21.66
CA TRP A 252 5.79 16.21 -22.11
C TRP A 252 5.74 16.75 -23.55
N ILE A 253 4.89 16.14 -24.37
CA ILE A 253 4.82 16.32 -25.81
C ILE A 253 3.73 17.34 -26.21
N LYS A 254 2.59 17.43 -25.50
CA LYS A 254 1.52 18.39 -25.78
C LYS A 254 1.59 19.60 -24.84
N ARG A 255 1.26 20.79 -25.36
CA ARG A 255 1.17 22.04 -24.59
C ARG A 255 -0.25 22.35 -24.08
N THR A 256 -1.24 21.48 -24.31
CA THR A 256 -2.65 21.74 -23.99
C THR A 256 -3.33 20.52 -23.38
N ASP A 257 -4.15 20.79 -22.35
CA ASP A 257 -5.13 19.87 -21.77
C ASP A 257 -6.10 19.43 -22.88
N SER A 258 -5.88 18.24 -23.45
CA SER A 258 -6.83 17.68 -24.42
C SER A 258 -8.04 17.11 -23.69
N THR A 259 -9.24 17.46 -24.17
CA THR A 259 -10.54 16.98 -23.68
C THR A 259 -10.99 15.66 -24.32
N GLU A 260 -10.15 15.00 -25.12
CA GLU A 260 -10.47 13.72 -25.75
C GLU A 260 -10.67 12.60 -24.72
N ILE A 261 -11.84 11.95 -24.76
CA ILE A 261 -12.19 10.83 -23.88
C ILE A 261 -11.63 9.54 -24.50
N PHE A 262 -10.56 9.03 -23.91
CA PHE A 262 -10.01 7.71 -24.26
C PHE A 262 -10.33 6.68 -23.17
N ASN A 263 -10.63 5.44 -23.56
CA ASN A 263 -11.02 4.36 -22.63
C ASN A 263 -9.80 3.72 -21.95
N ILE A 264 -9.22 4.44 -20.98
CA ILE A 264 -8.08 3.99 -20.15
C ILE A 264 -8.41 2.72 -19.33
N GLU A 265 -9.69 2.52 -18.98
CA GLU A 265 -10.15 1.37 -18.18
C GLU A 265 -9.78 0.04 -18.84
N LYS A 266 -9.98 -0.11 -20.15
CA LYS A 266 -9.65 -1.35 -20.87
C LYS A 266 -8.15 -1.67 -20.80
N ASP A 267 -7.30 -0.65 -20.94
CA ASP A 267 -5.85 -0.83 -20.88
C ASP A 267 -5.39 -1.13 -19.45
N CYS A 268 -5.91 -0.42 -18.44
CA CYS A 268 -5.62 -0.71 -17.04
C CYS A 268 -6.01 -2.14 -16.65
N LYS A 269 -7.21 -2.61 -17.05
CA LYS A 269 -7.64 -4.00 -16.82
C LYS A 269 -6.69 -5.02 -17.44
N ARG A 270 -6.20 -4.75 -18.66
CA ARG A 270 -5.23 -5.64 -19.33
C ARG A 270 -3.90 -5.67 -18.58
N LEU A 271 -3.41 -4.53 -18.11
CA LEU A 271 -2.19 -4.43 -17.32
C LEU A 271 -2.34 -5.10 -15.95
N ALA A 272 -3.53 -5.05 -15.35
CA ALA A 272 -3.82 -5.68 -14.06
C ALA A 272 -3.75 -7.22 -14.09
N LEU A 273 -3.99 -7.85 -15.25
CA LEU A 273 -3.98 -9.31 -15.39
C LEU A 273 -2.67 -9.95 -14.93
N SER A 274 -1.52 -9.31 -15.20
CA SER A 274 -0.20 -9.82 -14.80
C SER A 274 0.11 -9.59 -13.32
N ARG A 275 -0.71 -8.79 -12.61
CA ARG A 275 -0.45 -8.27 -11.26
C ARG A 275 -1.62 -8.49 -10.32
N ARG A 276 -2.57 -9.37 -10.70
CA ARG A 276 -3.84 -9.58 -10.00
C ARG A 276 -3.64 -9.99 -8.54
N ALA A 277 -2.64 -10.83 -8.26
CA ALA A 277 -2.33 -11.24 -6.89
C ALA A 277 -1.98 -10.06 -5.96
N CYS A 278 -1.30 -9.01 -6.46
CA CYS A 278 -0.99 -7.82 -5.67
C CYS A 278 -2.26 -7.00 -5.38
N THR A 279 -3.10 -6.77 -6.39
CA THR A 279 -4.35 -6.01 -6.22
C THR A 279 -5.39 -6.77 -5.38
N ASP A 280 -5.40 -8.10 -5.43
CA ASP A 280 -6.29 -8.93 -4.62
C ASP A 280 -5.99 -8.78 -3.12
N GLN A 281 -4.70 -8.67 -2.76
CA GLN A 281 -4.31 -8.44 -1.38
C GLN A 281 -4.81 -7.10 -0.83
N ILE A 282 -4.87 -6.05 -1.65
CA ILE A 282 -5.47 -4.77 -1.25
C ILE A 282 -6.96 -4.96 -0.96
N LEU A 283 -7.71 -5.61 -1.86
CA LEU A 283 -9.16 -5.82 -1.71
C LEU A 283 -9.52 -6.72 -0.52
N GLN A 284 -8.62 -7.62 -0.12
CA GLN A 284 -8.77 -8.45 1.07
C GLN A 284 -8.54 -7.67 2.37
N LYS A 285 -7.68 -6.65 2.35
CA LYS A 285 -7.28 -5.86 3.52
C LYS A 285 -8.19 -4.66 3.77
N VAL A 286 -8.63 -3.96 2.71
CA VAL A 286 -9.35 -2.68 2.84
C VAL A 286 -10.57 -2.57 1.95
N SER A 287 -11.57 -1.83 2.45
CA SER A 287 -12.77 -1.49 1.69
C SER A 287 -12.57 -0.26 0.81
N SER A 288 -13.33 -0.23 -0.28
CA SER A 288 -13.42 0.92 -1.19
C SER A 288 -14.78 1.62 -1.08
N TYR A 289 -14.78 2.95 -1.22
CA TYR A 289 -15.97 3.80 -1.13
C TYR A 289 -16.02 4.82 -2.26
N PHE A 290 -17.23 5.14 -2.75
CA PHE A 290 -17.49 6.45 -3.34
C PHE A 290 -17.92 7.41 -2.24
N ILE A 291 -17.32 8.60 -2.22
CA ILE A 291 -17.77 9.71 -1.38
C ILE A 291 -18.10 10.89 -2.27
N THR A 292 -19.38 11.23 -2.34
CA THR A 292 -19.88 12.42 -3.02
C THR A 292 -19.93 13.58 -2.05
N PHE A 293 -19.41 14.73 -2.47
CA PHE A 293 -19.36 15.96 -1.67
C PHE A 293 -19.59 17.18 -2.56
N GLN A 294 -20.15 18.22 -1.96
CA GLN A 294 -20.43 19.51 -2.59
C GLN A 294 -19.38 20.56 -2.21
N THR A 295 -18.88 20.49 -0.98
CA THR A 295 -17.80 21.36 -0.50
C THR A 295 -16.69 20.52 0.13
N PRO A 296 -15.41 20.91 -0.06
CA PRO A 296 -14.27 20.20 0.52
C PRO A 296 -14.39 19.96 2.04
N SER A 297 -14.90 20.94 2.79
CA SER A 297 -15.11 20.86 4.23
C SER A 297 -16.00 19.68 4.69
N GLN A 298 -16.83 19.10 3.82
CA GLN A 298 -17.66 17.94 4.14
C GLN A 298 -16.87 16.62 4.23
N ILE A 299 -15.67 16.56 3.64
CA ILE A 299 -14.91 15.30 3.48
C ILE A 299 -14.65 14.62 4.82
N VAL A 300 -14.26 15.36 5.85
CA VAL A 300 -13.91 14.80 7.15
C VAL A 300 -15.08 14.06 7.78
N GLU A 301 -16.28 14.65 7.76
CA GLU A 301 -17.48 14.02 8.35
C GLU A 301 -17.97 12.84 7.50
N LEU A 302 -17.88 12.93 6.16
CA LEU A 302 -18.23 11.83 5.27
C LEU A 302 -17.28 10.62 5.44
N VAL A 303 -15.98 10.86 5.60
CA VAL A 303 -15.00 9.81 5.92
C VAL A 303 -15.29 9.21 7.29
N LYS A 304 -15.62 10.03 8.30
CA LYS A 304 -16.02 9.56 9.63
C LYS A 304 -17.23 8.63 9.56
N HIS A 305 -18.24 8.95 8.76
CA HIS A 305 -19.38 8.07 8.50
C HIS A 305 -18.95 6.74 7.87
N ALA A 306 -18.05 6.77 6.87
CA ALA A 306 -17.52 5.55 6.25
C ALA A 306 -16.76 4.67 7.26
N VAL A 307 -15.93 5.30 8.11
CA VAL A 307 -15.17 4.62 9.17
C VAL A 307 -16.12 3.98 10.18
N ALA A 308 -17.16 4.69 10.62
CA ALA A 308 -18.15 4.16 11.57
C ALA A 308 -18.92 2.95 10.99
N VAL A 309 -19.18 2.93 9.67
CA VAL A 309 -19.75 1.77 8.99
C VAL A 309 -18.79 0.58 9.02
N GLU A 310 -17.50 0.81 8.73
CA GLU A 310 -16.51 -0.27 8.74
C GLU A 310 -16.24 -0.82 10.14
N GLN A 311 -16.24 0.03 11.17
CA GLN A 311 -16.03 -0.40 12.57
C GLN A 311 -17.13 -1.35 13.07
N LYS A 312 -18.34 -1.27 12.51
CA LYS A 312 -19.44 -2.20 12.82
C LYS A 312 -19.31 -3.55 12.10
N ARG A 313 -18.39 -3.68 11.15
CA ARG A 313 -18.21 -4.93 10.41
C ARG A 313 -17.36 -5.91 11.19
N VAL A 314 -17.75 -7.17 11.07
CA VAL A 314 -16.98 -8.31 11.55
C VAL A 314 -16.54 -9.15 10.35
N ILE A 315 -15.25 -9.38 10.21
CA ILE A 315 -14.66 -10.28 9.22
C ILE A 315 -14.29 -11.57 9.93
N ASN A 316 -14.92 -12.67 9.53
CA ASN A 316 -14.68 -13.97 10.14
C ASN A 316 -13.52 -14.71 9.44
N HIS A 317 -12.62 -15.26 10.24
CA HIS A 317 -11.47 -16.04 9.79
C HIS A 317 -11.54 -17.43 10.40
N LEU A 318 -11.44 -18.45 9.55
CA LEU A 318 -11.28 -19.83 10.00
C LEU A 318 -9.81 -20.21 9.97
N SER A 319 -9.34 -20.82 11.04
CA SER A 319 -7.96 -21.28 11.17
C SER A 319 -7.87 -22.59 11.90
N ALA A 320 -6.74 -23.26 11.72
CA ALA A 320 -6.44 -24.49 12.41
C ALA A 320 -5.09 -24.38 13.10
N SER A 321 -4.98 -24.97 14.29
CA SER A 321 -3.77 -25.03 15.09
C SER A 321 -3.48 -26.47 15.50
N ALA A 322 -2.23 -26.77 15.83
CA ALA A 322 -1.85 -28.09 16.31
C ALA A 322 -1.02 -28.06 17.59
N VAL A 323 -1.43 -28.87 18.57
CA VAL A 323 -0.54 -29.34 19.64
C VAL A 323 0.18 -30.57 19.09
N VAL A 324 1.45 -30.40 18.71
CA VAL A 324 2.25 -31.51 18.20
C VAL A 324 3.14 -32.03 19.30
N TYR A 325 2.99 -33.32 19.64
CA TYR A 325 3.81 -33.97 20.64
C TYR A 325 4.69 -35.07 20.05
N PHE A 326 5.87 -35.25 20.63
CA PHE A 326 6.78 -36.35 20.35
C PHE A 326 6.99 -37.12 21.64
N LYS A 327 6.73 -38.43 21.64
CA LYS A 327 6.91 -39.29 22.82
C LYS A 327 8.18 -40.11 22.69
N ASN A 328 9.04 -40.06 23.70
CA ASN A 328 10.18 -40.97 23.86
C ASN A 328 10.17 -41.58 25.27
N LYS A 329 11.25 -42.30 25.63
CA LYS A 329 11.39 -42.89 26.98
C LYS A 329 11.46 -41.86 28.12
N GLU A 330 11.84 -40.62 27.82
CA GLU A 330 12.03 -39.53 28.79
C GLU A 330 10.75 -38.71 29.00
N GLY A 331 9.73 -38.88 28.14
CA GLY A 331 8.45 -38.20 28.25
C GLY A 331 7.93 -37.68 26.91
N ALA A 332 6.93 -36.80 26.98
CA ALA A 332 6.45 -36.07 25.82
C ALA A 332 7.22 -34.75 25.67
N LYS A 333 7.45 -34.31 24.44
CA LYS A 333 7.89 -32.95 24.10
C LYS A 333 6.89 -32.30 23.15
N ILE A 334 6.60 -31.02 23.35
CA ILE A 334 5.66 -30.22 22.56
C ILE A 334 6.42 -29.28 21.64
N LEU A 335 5.97 -29.18 20.39
CA LEU A 335 6.50 -28.27 19.39
C LEU A 335 5.93 -26.86 19.55
N LEU A 336 6.83 -25.87 19.56
CA LEU A 336 6.50 -24.45 19.55
C LEU A 336 7.28 -23.73 18.46
N ILE A 337 6.75 -22.57 18.04
CA ILE A 337 7.40 -21.64 17.12
C ILE A 337 7.48 -20.24 17.72
N LYS A 338 8.52 -19.48 17.35
CA LYS A 338 8.78 -18.12 17.85
C LYS A 338 8.82 -17.11 16.72
N LYS A 339 8.15 -15.97 16.90
CA LYS A 339 8.21 -14.82 15.97
C LYS A 339 9.32 -13.83 16.31
N THR A 340 9.66 -12.97 15.35
CA THR A 340 10.61 -11.86 15.49
C THR A 340 10.32 -10.95 16.69
N ASN A 341 9.04 -10.75 17.03
CA ASN A 341 8.63 -9.97 18.21
C ASN A 341 8.74 -10.72 19.55
N GLY A 342 9.37 -11.90 19.56
CA GLY A 342 9.64 -12.69 20.76
C GLY A 342 8.48 -13.56 21.24
N ARG A 343 7.26 -13.39 20.69
CA ARG A 343 6.10 -14.19 21.08
C ARG A 343 6.22 -15.63 20.57
N ILE A 344 5.72 -16.58 21.37
CA ILE A 344 5.83 -18.03 21.17
C ILE A 344 4.42 -18.64 21.08
N PHE A 345 4.22 -19.52 20.10
CA PHE A 345 2.91 -20.05 19.74
C PHE A 345 2.95 -21.54 19.40
N LEU A 346 1.76 -22.16 19.40
CA LEU A 346 1.51 -23.37 18.62
C LEU A 346 1.48 -23.03 17.12
N PRO A 347 1.96 -23.94 16.24
CA PRO A 347 1.78 -23.77 14.79
C PRO A 347 0.30 -23.64 14.41
N LYS A 348 -0.02 -22.68 13.54
CA LYS A 348 -1.40 -22.36 13.13
C LYS A 348 -1.47 -21.46 11.90
N GLY A 349 -2.51 -21.65 11.09
CA GLY A 349 -2.82 -20.75 9.98
C GLY A 349 -4.21 -20.95 9.39
N HIS A 350 -4.48 -20.28 8.27
CA HIS A 350 -5.82 -20.20 7.69
C HIS A 350 -6.24 -21.54 7.08
N VAL A 351 -7.53 -21.84 7.18
CA VAL A 351 -8.11 -22.98 6.44
C VAL A 351 -8.39 -22.52 5.02
N ASN A 352 -7.74 -23.15 4.05
CA ASN A 352 -7.94 -22.83 2.64
C ASN A 352 -9.32 -23.28 2.16
N TYR A 353 -9.80 -22.72 1.04
CA TYR A 353 -11.08 -23.10 0.45
C TYR A 353 -11.11 -24.60 0.12
N GLY A 354 -12.11 -25.32 0.63
CA GLY A 354 -12.26 -26.77 0.46
C GLY A 354 -11.32 -27.63 1.33
N GLU A 355 -10.43 -27.01 2.12
CA GLU A 355 -9.50 -27.72 3.00
C GLU A 355 -10.20 -28.13 4.32
N LYS A 356 -9.99 -29.37 4.76
CA LYS A 356 -10.42 -29.77 6.11
C LYS A 356 -9.50 -29.10 7.14
N SER A 357 -10.06 -28.62 8.25
CA SER A 357 -9.25 -27.95 9.27
C SER A 357 -8.18 -28.85 9.90
N SER A 358 -8.37 -30.17 9.94
CA SER A 358 -7.30 -31.12 10.33
C SER A 358 -6.12 -31.12 9.37
N ASP A 359 -6.39 -31.01 8.07
CA ASP A 359 -5.38 -31.03 7.01
C ASP A 359 -4.63 -29.69 7.01
N ALA A 360 -5.35 -28.59 7.22
CA ALA A 360 -4.77 -27.27 7.45
C ALA A 360 -3.81 -27.29 8.65
N ALA A 361 -4.22 -27.81 9.80
CA ALA A 361 -3.35 -27.92 10.98
C ALA A 361 -2.06 -28.71 10.66
N LEU A 362 -2.16 -29.82 9.93
CA LEU A 362 -0.99 -30.60 9.55
C LEU A 362 -0.09 -29.88 8.52
N ARG A 363 -0.68 -29.16 7.56
CA ARG A 363 0.03 -28.35 6.56
C ARG A 363 0.82 -27.23 7.24
N GLU A 364 0.17 -26.46 8.11
CA GLU A 364 0.80 -25.33 8.82
C GLU A 364 1.99 -25.80 9.66
N VAL A 365 1.89 -26.92 10.37
CA VAL A 365 3.04 -27.46 11.12
C VAL A 365 4.20 -27.86 10.18
N LYS A 366 3.90 -28.39 8.98
CA LYS A 366 4.94 -28.71 7.99
C LYS A 366 5.62 -27.46 7.46
N GLU A 367 4.85 -26.41 7.21
CA GLU A 367 5.29 -25.12 6.65
C GLU A 367 6.06 -24.31 7.70
N GLU A 368 5.45 -24.05 8.86
CA GLU A 368 5.96 -23.16 9.91
C GLU A 368 7.10 -23.76 10.75
N ALA A 369 7.12 -25.09 10.94
CA ALA A 369 8.04 -25.75 11.87
C ALA A 369 8.84 -26.92 11.27
N GLY A 370 8.57 -27.29 10.01
CA GLY A 370 9.33 -28.31 9.29
C GLY A 370 9.02 -29.75 9.70
N LEU A 371 7.81 -30.04 10.19
CA LEU A 371 7.34 -31.42 10.39
C LEU A 371 7.40 -32.19 9.06
N LYS A 372 7.80 -33.46 9.12
CA LYS A 372 7.89 -34.34 7.93
C LYS A 372 6.82 -35.40 7.93
N SER A 373 6.50 -35.95 9.09
CA SER A 373 5.42 -36.92 9.24
C SER A 373 4.84 -36.82 10.64
N GLY A 374 3.51 -36.90 10.72
CA GLY A 374 2.76 -36.92 11.97
C GLY A 374 1.38 -37.51 11.74
N ILE A 375 0.75 -37.97 12.81
CA ILE A 375 -0.59 -38.58 12.78
C ILE A 375 -1.53 -37.68 13.56
N VAL A 376 -2.56 -37.17 12.88
CA VAL A 376 -3.64 -36.41 13.54
C VAL A 376 -4.44 -37.37 14.41
N LYS A 377 -4.49 -37.12 15.72
CA LYS A 377 -5.27 -37.92 16.68
C LYS A 377 -6.73 -37.48 16.76
N GLY A 378 -6.99 -36.19 16.57
CA GLY A 378 -8.34 -35.61 16.59
C GLY A 378 -8.34 -34.15 17.01
N LYS A 379 -9.51 -33.51 16.89
CA LYS A 379 -9.75 -32.15 17.39
C LYS A 379 -9.81 -32.18 18.91
N ILE A 380 -9.03 -31.33 19.58
CA ILE A 380 -8.98 -31.25 21.05
C ILE A 380 -9.74 -30.05 21.61
N GLY A 381 -10.02 -29.05 20.77
CA GLY A 381 -10.79 -27.89 21.18
C GLY A 381 -10.89 -26.86 20.08
N GLU A 382 -11.51 -25.75 20.45
CA GLU A 382 -11.64 -24.56 19.63
C GLU A 382 -11.62 -23.34 20.55
N TYR A 383 -11.07 -22.25 20.06
CA TYR A 383 -11.15 -20.95 20.72
C TYR A 383 -11.34 -19.87 19.65
N SER A 384 -11.95 -18.76 20.05
CA SER A 384 -12.14 -17.60 19.18
C SER A 384 -11.68 -16.33 19.87
N TYR A 385 -11.12 -15.41 19.10
CA TYR A 385 -10.74 -14.09 19.59
C TYR A 385 -10.95 -13.04 18.51
N THR A 386 -11.21 -11.81 18.96
CA THR A 386 -11.37 -10.66 18.08
C THR A 386 -10.16 -9.74 18.16
N PHE A 387 -9.80 -9.12 17.04
CA PHE A 387 -8.78 -8.07 16.99
C PHE A 387 -9.11 -7.09 15.86
N THR A 388 -8.57 -5.88 15.93
CA THR A 388 -8.61 -4.93 14.82
C THR A 388 -7.20 -4.79 14.28
N PRO A 389 -6.95 -5.09 12.99
CA PRO A 389 -5.61 -4.93 12.43
C PRO A 389 -5.17 -3.46 12.45
N GLU A 390 -3.86 -3.26 12.29
CA GLU A 390 -3.27 -1.92 12.11
C GLU A 390 -3.78 -1.27 10.81
N TYR A 391 -4.10 -2.08 9.81
CA TYR A 391 -4.86 -1.67 8.62
C TYR A 391 -6.36 -1.81 8.82
N GLY A 392 -7.14 -1.26 7.89
CA GLY A 392 -8.60 -1.39 7.87
C GLY A 392 -9.28 -0.79 9.10
N PHE A 393 -10.59 -0.93 9.20
CA PHE A 393 -11.35 -0.50 10.38
C PHE A 393 -12.29 -1.58 10.93
N ALA A 394 -12.46 -2.69 10.20
CA ALA A 394 -13.31 -3.78 10.61
C ALA A 394 -12.70 -4.56 11.77
N THR A 395 -13.57 -5.13 12.61
CA THR A 395 -13.16 -6.12 13.62
C THR A 395 -12.96 -7.46 12.94
N HIS A 396 -11.86 -8.14 13.21
CA HIS A 396 -11.57 -9.48 12.72
C HIS A 396 -11.87 -10.47 13.83
N ASN A 397 -12.81 -11.38 13.59
CA ASN A 397 -13.12 -12.49 14.50
C ASN A 397 -12.46 -13.76 13.95
N LYS A 398 -11.54 -14.33 14.71
CA LYS A 398 -10.79 -15.51 14.29
C LYS A 398 -11.18 -16.71 15.15
N THR A 399 -11.64 -17.77 14.50
CA THR A 399 -11.97 -19.06 15.13
C THR A 399 -10.89 -20.08 14.78
N VAL A 400 -10.28 -20.67 15.81
CA VAL A 400 -9.15 -21.58 15.68
C VAL A 400 -9.54 -22.97 16.18
N SER A 401 -9.67 -23.92 15.27
CA SER A 401 -9.83 -25.35 15.59
C SER A 401 -8.47 -25.97 15.92
N THR A 402 -8.29 -26.50 17.11
CA THR A 402 -7.01 -27.07 17.56
C THR A 402 -7.03 -28.58 17.52
N TYR A 403 -5.99 -29.18 16.95
CA TYR A 403 -5.82 -30.63 16.79
C TYR A 403 -4.63 -31.16 17.58
N LEU A 404 -4.73 -32.39 18.07
CA LEU A 404 -3.59 -33.13 18.61
C LEU A 404 -2.92 -33.91 17.49
N ILE A 405 -1.61 -33.75 17.35
CA ILE A 405 -0.81 -34.46 16.35
C ILE A 405 0.32 -35.19 17.06
N GLU A 406 0.44 -36.48 16.80
CA GLU A 406 1.61 -37.25 17.19
C GLU A 406 2.68 -37.10 16.11
N GLY A 407 3.73 -36.35 16.41
CA GLY A 407 4.88 -36.16 15.54
C GLY A 407 5.71 -37.43 15.42
N LYS A 408 6.12 -37.77 14.18
CA LYS A 408 6.99 -38.93 13.90
C LYS A 408 8.38 -38.52 13.43
N LYS A 409 8.49 -37.48 12.60
CA LYS A 409 9.77 -36.95 12.09
C LYS A 409 9.67 -35.44 11.89
N ILE A 410 10.67 -34.69 12.33
CA ILE A 410 10.72 -33.22 12.24
C ILE A 410 12.13 -32.73 11.91
N LYS A 411 12.22 -31.63 11.16
CA LYS A 411 13.50 -30.96 10.87
C LYS A 411 13.79 -29.76 11.77
N LEU A 412 12.78 -29.18 12.43
CA LEU A 412 12.87 -27.93 13.19
C LEU A 412 13.40 -26.78 12.34
N LYS A 413 12.55 -26.31 11.41
CA LYS A 413 12.87 -25.18 10.55
C LYS A 413 11.71 -24.20 10.59
N ALA A 414 11.99 -22.99 11.07
CA ALA A 414 11.04 -21.90 11.10
C ALA A 414 10.75 -21.35 9.68
N LEU A 415 9.51 -20.95 9.43
CA LEU A 415 9.13 -20.26 8.20
C LEU A 415 9.44 -18.75 8.30
N ILE A 416 10.62 -18.37 7.82
CA ILE A 416 11.09 -16.98 7.82
C ILE A 416 10.13 -16.05 7.07
N ALA A 417 9.50 -16.54 5.99
CA ALA A 417 8.56 -15.76 5.18
C ALA A 417 7.36 -15.22 5.98
N GLU A 418 6.98 -15.86 7.08
CA GLU A 418 5.90 -15.41 7.98
C GLU A 418 6.40 -14.76 9.27
N GLY A 419 7.70 -14.44 9.31
CA GLY A 419 8.36 -13.80 10.45
C GLY A 419 8.66 -14.75 11.62
N PHE A 420 8.64 -16.06 11.40
CA PHE A 420 9.12 -17.02 12.41
C PHE A 420 10.64 -17.14 12.35
N ILE A 421 11.26 -17.04 13.52
CA ILE A 421 12.72 -17.08 13.70
C ILE A 421 13.22 -18.38 14.31
N ASP A 422 12.33 -19.16 14.95
CA ASP A 422 12.71 -20.40 15.61
C ASP A 422 11.54 -21.40 15.69
N ALA A 423 11.87 -22.69 15.73
CA ALA A 423 10.98 -23.81 15.95
C ALA A 423 11.68 -24.83 16.86
N PHE A 424 11.11 -25.14 18.03
CA PHE A 424 11.80 -25.90 19.06
C PHE A 424 10.86 -26.79 19.88
N LEU A 425 11.44 -27.75 20.62
CA LEU A 425 10.72 -28.75 21.42
C LEU A 425 11.00 -28.54 22.91
N VAL A 426 9.94 -28.51 23.72
CA VAL A 426 10.02 -28.35 25.18
C VAL A 426 9.12 -29.35 25.90
N SER A 427 9.27 -29.52 27.21
CA SER A 427 8.32 -30.34 27.98
C SER A 427 6.91 -29.71 27.99
N PRO A 428 5.83 -30.47 28.25
CA PRO A 428 4.48 -29.92 28.29
C PRO A 428 4.31 -28.79 29.32
N ASN A 429 4.92 -28.93 30.49
CA ASN A 429 4.88 -27.91 31.54
C ASN A 429 5.60 -26.63 31.13
N GLU A 430 6.75 -26.74 30.45
CA GLU A 430 7.43 -25.57 29.88
C GLU A 430 6.63 -24.95 28.74
N ALA A 431 5.99 -25.76 27.89
CA ALA A 431 5.17 -25.25 26.79
C ALA A 431 4.03 -24.36 27.29
N ILE A 432 3.34 -24.78 28.35
CA ILE A 432 2.28 -23.99 29.01
C ILE A 432 2.85 -22.67 29.57
N LYS A 433 4.09 -22.66 30.08
CA LYS A 433 4.73 -21.43 30.59
C LYS A 433 5.17 -20.49 29.47
N LEU A 434 5.70 -21.03 28.37
CA LEU A 434 6.31 -20.27 27.27
C LEU A 434 5.30 -19.72 26.26
N CYS A 435 4.20 -20.44 25.99
CA CYS A 435 3.16 -19.98 25.08
C CYS A 435 2.65 -18.59 25.48
N SER A 436 2.58 -17.66 24.54
CA SER A 436 2.23 -16.26 24.84
C SER A 436 0.72 -16.04 25.05
N PHE A 437 -0.13 -16.95 24.55
CA PHE A 437 -1.59 -16.80 24.62
C PHE A 437 -2.25 -17.84 25.52
N GLU A 438 -3.16 -17.37 26.37
CA GLU A 438 -3.83 -18.19 27.38
C GLU A 438 -4.69 -19.32 26.77
N ASP A 439 -5.34 -19.08 25.62
CA ASP A 439 -6.12 -20.12 24.95
C ASP A 439 -5.26 -21.28 24.46
N GLU A 440 -4.06 -21.01 23.95
CA GLU A 440 -3.12 -22.06 23.52
C GLU A 440 -2.57 -22.84 24.71
N LYS A 441 -2.30 -22.16 25.83
CA LYS A 441 -1.92 -22.82 27.10
C LYS A 441 -3.00 -23.79 27.56
N LYS A 442 -4.27 -23.38 27.51
CA LYS A 442 -5.42 -24.24 27.84
C LYS A 442 -5.50 -25.46 26.92
N MET A 443 -5.24 -25.30 25.62
CA MET A 443 -5.23 -26.43 24.67
C MET A 443 -4.15 -27.45 25.01
N ILE A 444 -2.94 -27.02 25.40
CA ILE A 444 -1.86 -27.92 25.82
C ILE A 444 -2.25 -28.60 27.14
N ALA A 445 -2.70 -27.83 28.13
CA ALA A 445 -3.08 -28.33 29.46
C ALA A 445 -4.19 -29.38 29.40
N LYS A 446 -5.15 -29.25 28.48
CA LYS A 446 -6.25 -30.21 28.31
C LYS A 446 -5.77 -31.65 28.02
N ILE A 447 -4.57 -31.81 27.46
CA ILE A 447 -4.03 -33.11 27.07
C ILE A 447 -2.96 -33.63 28.03
N PHE A 448 -2.19 -32.73 28.65
CA PHE A 448 -0.95 -33.09 29.37
C PHE A 448 -0.93 -32.68 30.85
N LYS A 449 -2.04 -32.20 31.40
CA LYS A 449 -2.17 -31.85 32.81
C LYS A 449 -2.97 -32.88 33.59
#